data_AF-A0AAW2SI48-F1
#
_entry.id   AF-A0AAW2SI48-F1
#
_cell.length_a   1.000
_cell.length_b   1.000
_cell.length_c   1.000
_cell.angle_alpha   90.00
_cell.angle_beta   90.00
_cell.angle_gamma   90.00
#
_symmetry.space_group_name_H-M   'P 1'
#
loop_
_entity.id
_entity.type
_entity.pdbx_description
1 polymer ?
#
loop_
_entity_poly.entity_id
_entity_poly.type
_entity_poly.pdbx_seq_one_letter_code
_entity_poly.pdbx_strand_id
1 'polypeptide(L)'
;MMKIAEVKNDVMGQFHDALYLGDVRERVKILENAGHLPLAYITAAVHGLHDIAERLAADLGDNVPSVPAGKKASLLIPPSPVLCAGDWPLLMVSKGIFEGGLDDTGRGETEDYEEAADADWGEALDIGEVDNLQNGDISLMLEDEVVHEENDEEGGWDLEDLDLPADAETPKTAAVGRSAIFVAPTPGMPVSQIWVQKSSLAAEHAAAGNFDTAMRLLSRQLGIRNFTPLKSQFIDLHLGSHSYLRAFTSAPLISVAVERGWNESASPNVRGPPALVFSFSQLEEKLKAGYKATTAGKFSEALRQFMSILHTIPLIVVETRREVDEVKELIIIVKEYVLGLQMELKRRELKDNPIRQQELAAYFTHCKPPASALETCTIECYDCLLQGTNLSTAANFARRLLETNPSNENQARTARQVLQAAEKNMKDATQLNYDFRNPFVVCGATYVPIYRGQKDITCPYCSTHFVPSQQGQLCTVCELAGVGADASGLLCSPSQIR
;
A
#
# COMPACT_ATOMS: atom_id res chain seq x y z
N MET A 1 2.95 26.78 -41.93
CA MET A 1 1.74 27.60 -41.74
C MET A 1 2.00 29.05 -42.09
N MET A 2 3.02 29.71 -41.51
CA MET A 2 3.34 31.11 -41.80
C MET A 2 3.47 31.46 -43.29
N LYS A 3 4.26 30.69 -44.06
CA LYS A 3 4.38 30.87 -45.54
C LYS A 3 3.07 30.66 -46.30
N ILE A 4 2.17 29.82 -45.78
CA ILE A 4 0.85 29.57 -46.39
C ILE A 4 -0.06 30.77 -46.13
N ALA A 5 -0.01 31.33 -44.92
CA ALA A 5 -0.75 32.54 -44.57
C ALA A 5 -0.24 33.77 -45.36
N GLU A 6 1.07 33.82 -45.66
CA GLU A 6 1.70 34.80 -46.57
C GLU A 6 1.15 34.69 -48.00
N VAL A 7 1.17 33.49 -48.58
CA VAL A 7 0.62 33.24 -49.92
C VAL A 7 -0.88 33.52 -50.01
N LYS A 8 -1.63 33.34 -48.91
CA LYS A 8 -3.07 33.61 -48.83
C LYS A 8 -3.42 35.06 -48.48
N ASN A 9 -2.44 35.94 -48.28
CA ASN A 9 -2.63 37.32 -47.79
C ASN A 9 -3.47 37.41 -46.50
N ASP A 10 -3.41 36.39 -45.62
CA ASP A 10 -4.10 36.40 -44.33
C ASP A 10 -3.21 37.04 -43.25
N VAL A 11 -3.38 38.35 -43.07
CA VAL A 11 -2.61 39.17 -42.12
C VAL A 11 -2.82 38.70 -40.66
N MET A 12 -4.02 38.24 -40.31
CA MET A 12 -4.30 37.76 -38.95
C MET A 12 -3.72 36.38 -38.70
N GLY A 13 -3.82 35.47 -39.67
CA GLY A 13 -3.15 34.17 -39.61
C GLY A 13 -1.64 34.31 -39.46
N GLN A 14 -1.02 35.23 -40.21
CA GLN A 14 0.42 35.52 -40.10
C GLN A 14 0.78 36.09 -38.72
N PHE A 15 -0.02 37.00 -38.17
CA PHE A 15 0.24 37.57 -36.84
C PHE A 15 0.11 36.52 -35.73
N HIS A 16 -0.88 35.64 -35.80
CA HIS A 16 -1.05 34.54 -34.85
C HIS A 16 0.10 33.53 -34.93
N ASP A 17 0.52 33.15 -36.14
CA ASP A 17 1.66 32.26 -36.34
C ASP A 17 2.95 32.87 -35.75
N ALA A 18 3.21 34.15 -36.02
CA ALA A 18 4.36 34.86 -35.47
C ALA A 18 4.29 35.01 -33.94
N LEU A 19 3.09 35.18 -33.38
CA LEU A 19 2.87 35.22 -31.93
C LEU A 19 3.18 33.88 -31.26
N TYR A 20 2.74 32.76 -31.85
CA TYR A 20 2.98 31.41 -31.31
C TYR A 20 4.42 30.94 -31.48
N LEU A 21 5.12 31.41 -32.50
CA LEU A 21 6.54 31.13 -32.71
C LEU A 21 7.46 32.06 -31.91
N GLY A 22 6.91 33.10 -31.29
CA GLY A 22 7.68 34.10 -30.57
C GLY A 22 8.53 35.01 -31.47
N ASP A 23 8.26 35.07 -32.79
CA ASP A 23 9.00 35.92 -33.72
C ASP A 23 8.51 37.37 -33.65
N VAL A 24 9.24 38.19 -32.91
CA VAL A 24 8.91 39.60 -32.70
C VAL A 24 9.16 40.45 -33.96
N ARG A 25 10.15 40.10 -34.79
CA ARG A 25 10.51 40.92 -35.95
C ARG A 25 9.42 40.89 -37.01
N GLU A 26 8.91 39.69 -37.29
CA GLU A 26 7.78 39.53 -38.20
C GLU A 26 6.50 40.15 -37.64
N ARG A 27 6.25 40.08 -36.32
CA ARG A 27 5.12 40.80 -35.69
C ARG A 27 5.19 42.31 -35.91
N VAL A 28 6.36 42.92 -35.74
CA VAL A 28 6.55 44.36 -35.96
C VAL A 28 6.36 44.72 -37.43
N LYS A 29 6.91 43.92 -38.36
CA LYS A 29 6.74 44.10 -39.80
C LYS A 29 5.28 43.98 -40.25
N ILE A 30 4.53 43.01 -39.71
CA ILE A 30 3.09 42.86 -39.98
C ILE A 30 2.30 44.08 -39.47
N LEU A 31 2.62 44.57 -38.27
CA LEU A 31 1.98 45.76 -37.69
C LEU A 31 2.30 47.05 -38.47
N GLU A 32 3.52 47.17 -38.98
CA GLU A 32 3.96 48.26 -39.85
C GLU A 32 3.20 48.22 -41.19
N ASN A 33 3.14 47.05 -41.83
CA ASN A 33 2.40 46.85 -43.09
C ASN A 33 0.88 47.07 -42.94
N ALA A 34 0.32 46.81 -41.76
CA ALA A 34 -1.09 47.06 -41.44
C ALA A 34 -1.39 48.54 -41.11
N GLY A 35 -0.38 49.42 -41.06
CA GLY A 35 -0.51 50.85 -40.74
C GLY A 35 -0.64 51.17 -39.24
N HIS A 36 -0.46 50.18 -38.36
CA HIS A 36 -0.52 50.36 -36.90
C HIS A 36 0.87 50.69 -36.31
N LEU A 37 1.45 51.79 -36.78
CA LEU A 37 2.80 52.25 -36.40
C LEU A 37 2.99 52.44 -34.88
N PRO A 38 2.02 52.99 -34.11
CA PRO A 38 2.16 53.11 -32.64
C PRO A 38 2.30 51.75 -31.93
N LEU A 39 1.59 50.73 -32.41
CA LEU A 39 1.63 49.38 -31.84
C LEU A 39 2.91 48.64 -32.25
N ALA A 40 3.37 48.85 -33.48
CA ALA A 40 4.67 48.38 -33.95
C ALA A 40 5.81 48.94 -33.09
N TYR A 41 5.78 50.24 -32.79
CA TYR A 41 6.76 50.91 -31.92
C TYR A 41 6.76 50.34 -30.50
N ILE A 42 5.58 50.22 -29.86
CA ILE A 42 5.49 49.66 -28.50
C ILE A 42 6.00 48.21 -28.48
N THR A 43 5.67 47.42 -29.50
CA THR A 43 6.11 46.02 -29.60
C THR A 43 7.64 45.94 -29.76
N ALA A 44 8.23 46.79 -30.62
CA ALA A 44 9.67 46.87 -30.80
C ALA A 44 10.40 47.33 -29.52
N ALA A 45 9.91 48.37 -28.86
CA ALA A 45 10.51 48.94 -27.65
C ALA A 45 10.42 48.00 -26.44
N VAL A 46 9.29 47.32 -26.24
CA VAL A 46 9.10 46.37 -25.13
C VAL A 46 9.98 45.11 -25.30
N HIS A 47 10.17 44.64 -26.52
CA HIS A 47 10.96 43.45 -26.82
C HIS A 47 12.44 43.72 -27.14
N GLY A 48 12.90 44.98 -27.04
CA GLY A 48 14.31 45.34 -27.15
C GLY A 48 14.86 45.48 -28.58
N LEU A 49 14.01 45.69 -29.58
CA LEU A 49 14.42 45.97 -30.97
C LEU A 49 14.64 47.49 -31.15
N HIS A 50 15.78 47.99 -30.68
CA HIS A 50 16.06 49.42 -30.56
C HIS A 50 16.17 50.10 -31.95
N ASP A 51 16.86 49.47 -32.90
CA ASP A 51 17.04 49.99 -34.27
C ASP A 51 15.69 50.23 -34.99
N ILE A 52 14.74 49.30 -34.82
CA ILE A 52 13.42 49.39 -35.44
C ILE A 52 12.53 50.38 -34.69
N ALA A 53 12.66 50.45 -33.36
CA ALA A 53 11.94 51.41 -32.54
C ALA A 53 12.37 52.86 -32.85
N GLU A 54 13.66 53.13 -33.05
CA GLU A 54 14.16 54.47 -33.42
C GLU A 54 13.67 54.90 -34.80
N ARG A 55 13.67 54.00 -35.78
CA ARG A 55 13.10 54.24 -37.11
C ARG A 55 11.62 54.59 -37.04
N LEU A 56 10.83 53.77 -36.32
CA LEU A 56 9.40 54.02 -36.14
C LEU A 56 9.14 55.30 -35.35
N ALA A 57 9.97 55.65 -34.36
CA ALA A 57 9.84 56.91 -33.63
C ALA A 57 10.05 58.14 -34.54
N ALA A 58 11.00 58.06 -35.47
CA ALA A 58 11.21 59.11 -36.47
C ALA A 58 9.98 59.27 -37.40
N ASP A 59 9.34 58.16 -37.77
CA ASP A 59 8.13 58.16 -38.61
C ASP A 59 6.88 58.67 -37.86
N LEU A 60 6.81 58.47 -36.52
CA LEU A 60 5.68 58.92 -35.69
C LEU A 60 5.80 60.39 -35.19
N GLY A 61 7.01 60.96 -35.16
CA GLY A 61 7.24 62.35 -34.72
C GLY A 61 6.73 62.63 -33.30
N ASP A 62 5.79 63.56 -33.14
CA ASP A 62 5.23 63.96 -31.84
C ASP A 62 4.18 62.97 -31.27
N ASN A 63 3.78 61.94 -32.02
CA ASN A 63 2.76 60.97 -31.62
C ASN A 63 3.33 59.68 -31.01
N VAL A 64 4.55 59.71 -30.47
CA VAL A 64 5.19 58.54 -29.88
C VAL A 64 4.52 58.17 -28.54
N PRO A 65 3.94 56.97 -28.41
CA PRO A 65 3.28 56.55 -27.17
C PRO A 65 4.32 56.22 -26.08
N SER A 66 4.03 56.61 -24.83
CA SER A 66 4.87 56.28 -23.69
C SER A 66 4.85 54.78 -23.39
N VAL A 67 6.02 54.14 -23.33
CA VAL A 67 6.13 52.72 -22.97
C VAL A 67 5.94 52.56 -21.45
N PRO A 68 5.02 51.70 -20.97
CA PRO A 68 4.79 51.51 -19.54
C PRO A 68 6.00 50.87 -18.85
N ALA A 69 6.64 51.60 -17.94
CA ALA A 69 7.78 51.13 -17.17
C ALA A 69 7.39 49.95 -16.25
N GLY A 70 8.19 48.87 -16.26
CA GLY A 70 8.08 47.76 -15.30
C GLY A 70 7.44 46.46 -15.81
N LYS A 71 6.96 46.40 -17.06
CA LYS A 71 6.51 45.12 -17.66
C LYS A 71 7.68 44.38 -18.31
N LYS A 72 7.97 43.16 -17.83
CA LYS A 72 8.93 42.26 -18.48
C LYS A 72 8.28 41.65 -19.72
N ALA A 73 8.94 41.76 -20.87
CA ALA A 73 8.49 41.10 -22.08
C ALA A 73 8.53 39.57 -21.91
N SER A 74 7.43 38.89 -22.20
CA SER A 74 7.34 37.44 -22.25
C SER A 74 7.01 37.00 -23.67
N LEU A 75 7.79 36.07 -24.21
CA LEU A 75 7.48 35.41 -25.47
C LEU A 75 6.60 34.19 -25.19
N LEU A 76 5.59 33.98 -26.02
CA LEU A 76 4.87 32.71 -26.06
C LEU A 76 5.77 31.73 -26.83
N ILE A 77 6.57 30.98 -26.09
CA ILE A 77 7.41 29.93 -26.65
C ILE A 77 6.70 28.60 -26.37
N PRO A 78 6.43 27.76 -27.36
CA PRO A 78 5.90 26.43 -27.10
C PRO A 78 6.90 25.65 -26.24
N PRO A 79 6.44 24.84 -25.28
CA PRO A 79 7.35 24.02 -24.48
C PRO A 79 8.19 23.14 -25.39
N SER A 80 9.50 23.10 -25.15
CA SER A 80 10.39 22.16 -25.85
C SER A 80 9.95 20.73 -25.53
N PRO A 81 9.65 19.88 -26.52
CA PRO A 81 9.29 18.49 -26.26
C PRO A 81 10.44 17.80 -25.52
N VAL A 82 10.15 17.22 -24.35
CA VAL A 82 11.14 16.51 -23.50
C VAL A 82 11.54 15.17 -24.13
N LEU A 83 10.64 14.62 -24.96
CA LEU A 83 10.85 13.40 -25.74
C LEU A 83 10.69 13.74 -27.22
N CYS A 84 11.80 13.77 -27.95
CA CYS A 84 11.77 13.62 -29.40
C CYS A 84 11.63 12.12 -29.70
N ALA A 85 10.45 11.55 -29.40
CA ALA A 85 10.12 10.25 -29.95
C ALA A 85 10.01 10.42 -31.48
N GLY A 86 10.63 9.50 -32.23
CA GLY A 86 10.46 9.45 -33.69
C GLY A 86 9.00 9.30 -34.08
N ASP A 87 8.71 9.41 -35.38
CA ASP A 87 7.36 9.29 -35.92
C ASP A 87 6.61 8.13 -35.26
N TRP A 88 5.44 8.42 -34.69
CA TRP A 88 4.57 7.40 -34.12
C TRP A 88 4.39 6.31 -35.19
N PRO A 89 4.45 5.01 -34.84
CA PRO A 89 4.19 3.96 -35.82
C PRO A 89 2.78 4.18 -36.38
N LEU A 90 2.73 4.67 -37.61
CA LEU A 90 1.49 4.81 -38.35
C LEU A 90 0.99 3.40 -38.58
N LEU A 91 -0.17 3.08 -38.02
CA LEU A 91 -0.92 1.90 -38.44
C LEU A 91 -1.03 1.96 -39.97
N MET A 92 -0.64 0.88 -40.66
CA MET A 92 -0.92 0.75 -42.08
C MET A 92 -2.45 0.73 -42.24
N VAL A 93 -3.02 1.90 -42.48
CA VAL A 93 -4.39 2.02 -42.92
C VAL A 93 -4.36 1.53 -44.36
N SER A 94 -4.94 0.36 -44.62
CA SER A 94 -5.21 -0.06 -45.99
C SER A 94 -6.08 1.03 -46.62
N LYS A 95 -5.59 1.62 -47.71
CA LYS A 95 -6.38 2.58 -48.49
C LYS A 95 -7.72 1.91 -48.81
N GLY A 96 -8.81 2.56 -48.40
CA GLY A 96 -10.15 2.06 -48.69
C GLY A 96 -10.37 2.04 -50.20
N ILE A 97 -11.19 1.11 -50.69
CA ILE A 97 -11.50 0.93 -52.12
C ILE A 97 -12.08 2.23 -52.77
N PHE A 98 -12.57 3.18 -51.96
CA PHE A 98 -13.08 4.48 -52.41
C PHE A 98 -12.05 5.62 -52.44
N GLU A 99 -10.83 5.39 -51.96
CA GLU A 99 -9.79 6.43 -51.84
C GLU A 99 -8.97 6.61 -53.13
N GLY A 100 -9.07 5.67 -54.09
CA GLY A 100 -8.37 5.72 -55.37
C GLY A 100 -9.15 6.31 -56.55
N GLY A 101 -10.41 6.74 -56.34
CA GLY A 101 -11.33 7.05 -57.45
C GLY A 101 -11.60 8.52 -57.75
N LEU A 102 -11.01 9.47 -57.01
CA LEU A 102 -11.36 10.90 -57.12
C LEU A 102 -10.22 11.83 -57.58
N ASP A 103 -9.00 11.34 -57.72
CA ASP A 103 -7.84 12.18 -58.09
C ASP A 103 -7.37 12.02 -59.55
N ASP A 104 -8.04 11.21 -60.39
CA ASP A 104 -7.64 11.00 -61.79
C ASP A 104 -8.55 11.68 -62.83
N THR A 105 -9.02 12.90 -62.53
CA THR A 105 -9.62 13.78 -63.55
C THR A 105 -8.91 15.13 -63.59
N GLY A 106 -7.66 15.12 -64.07
CA GLY A 106 -7.05 16.34 -64.58
C GLY A 106 -5.53 16.37 -64.61
N ARG A 107 -4.97 16.05 -65.78
CA ARG A 107 -3.62 16.31 -66.36
C ARG A 107 -3.03 14.98 -66.85
N GLY A 108 -2.98 14.63 -68.13
CA GLY A 108 -2.62 15.43 -69.30
C GLY A 108 -1.11 15.33 -69.56
N GLU A 109 -0.70 14.31 -70.34
CA GLU A 109 0.52 14.11 -71.18
C GLU A 109 1.90 14.48 -70.56
N THR A 110 3.03 13.76 -70.68
CA THR A 110 3.60 12.91 -71.75
C THR A 110 4.80 12.11 -71.17
N GLU A 111 4.99 10.86 -71.62
CA GLU A 111 6.24 10.09 -71.97
C GLU A 111 7.57 10.38 -71.22
N ASP A 112 8.41 9.42 -70.79
CA ASP A 112 8.94 8.24 -71.49
C ASP A 112 9.67 7.23 -70.56
N TYR A 113 10.00 6.08 -71.15
CA TYR A 113 10.43 4.75 -70.69
C TYR A 113 11.75 4.53 -69.88
N GLU A 114 11.90 3.26 -69.43
CA GLU A 114 13.07 2.49 -68.92
C GLU A 114 13.21 2.43 -67.38
N GLU A 115 13.36 1.31 -66.68
CA GLU A 115 13.68 -0.10 -67.00
C GLU A 115 13.24 -0.96 -65.79
N ALA A 116 12.59 -2.11 -66.03
CA ALA A 116 12.21 -3.08 -65.01
C ALA A 116 13.18 -4.27 -65.07
N ALA A 117 13.91 -4.52 -63.99
CA ALA A 117 14.63 -5.77 -63.76
C ALA A 117 14.91 -5.96 -62.25
N ASP A 118 14.15 -6.86 -61.63
CA ASP A 118 14.60 -8.00 -60.81
C ASP A 118 13.54 -8.36 -59.76
N ALA A 119 12.64 -9.26 -60.14
CA ALA A 119 11.88 -10.10 -59.23
C ALA A 119 12.23 -11.55 -59.61
N ASP A 120 12.96 -12.21 -58.73
CA ASP A 120 13.61 -13.49 -58.96
C ASP A 120 12.93 -14.62 -58.19
N TRP A 121 12.54 -15.63 -58.97
CA TRP A 121 12.08 -17.01 -58.73
C TRP A 121 10.98 -17.34 -57.72
N GLY A 122 9.88 -17.85 -58.28
CA GLY A 122 9.07 -18.89 -57.65
C GLY A 122 9.58 -20.30 -57.99
N GLU A 123 9.16 -21.25 -57.15
CA GLU A 123 9.03 -22.70 -57.40
C GLU A 123 8.19 -23.26 -56.23
N ALA A 124 7.30 -24.26 -56.29
CA ALA A 124 6.37 -24.86 -57.25
C ALA A 124 5.58 -25.96 -56.47
N LEU A 125 4.72 -26.74 -57.16
CA LEU A 125 3.92 -27.90 -56.71
C LEU A 125 2.51 -27.52 -56.22
N ASP A 126 1.51 -27.31 -57.08
CA ASP A 126 0.99 -28.08 -58.24
C ASP A 126 0.20 -29.35 -57.87
N ILE A 127 -1.02 -29.39 -58.41
CA ILE A 127 -2.17 -30.20 -58.05
C ILE A 127 -2.21 -31.38 -59.02
N GLY A 128 -2.12 -32.61 -58.49
CA GLY A 128 -2.17 -33.83 -59.30
C GLY A 128 -3.57 -34.13 -59.86
N GLU A 129 -3.66 -34.13 -61.19
CA GLU A 129 -4.78 -34.55 -62.02
C GLU A 129 -5.14 -36.04 -61.93
N VAL A 130 -6.37 -36.31 -62.35
CA VAL A 130 -7.07 -37.58 -62.43
C VAL A 130 -6.70 -38.32 -63.72
N ASP A 131 -6.77 -39.66 -63.65
CA ASP A 131 -7.37 -40.58 -64.62
C ASP A 131 -6.47 -41.63 -65.33
N ASN A 132 -6.77 -42.91 -65.08
CA ASN A 132 -6.56 -44.03 -66.00
C ASN A 132 -7.34 -45.29 -65.56
N LEU A 133 -8.52 -45.47 -66.18
CA LEU A 133 -9.25 -46.70 -66.54
C LEU A 133 -8.76 -48.07 -66.02
N GLN A 134 -9.70 -48.86 -65.47
CA GLN A 134 -10.20 -50.09 -66.13
C GLN A 134 -11.49 -50.65 -65.50
N ASN A 135 -12.50 -50.87 -66.37
CA ASN A 135 -13.78 -51.53 -66.11
C ASN A 135 -13.63 -53.02 -65.73
N GLY A 136 -14.51 -53.52 -64.86
CA GLY A 136 -14.74 -54.95 -64.65
C GLY A 136 -15.94 -55.21 -63.73
N ASP A 137 -16.99 -55.79 -64.31
CA ASP A 137 -18.36 -55.94 -63.80
C ASP A 137 -18.57 -57.17 -62.88
N ILE A 138 -19.54 -57.05 -61.96
CA ILE A 138 -20.51 -58.07 -61.44
C ILE A 138 -20.00 -59.31 -60.67
N SER A 139 -20.39 -59.45 -59.39
CA SER A 139 -21.36 -60.48 -58.93
C SER A 139 -21.66 -60.41 -57.42
N LEU A 140 -22.96 -60.50 -57.12
CA LEU A 140 -23.58 -60.87 -55.83
C LEU A 140 -22.92 -62.09 -55.16
N MET A 141 -22.89 -62.13 -53.82
CA MET A 141 -23.39 -63.25 -52.99
C MET A 141 -23.47 -62.88 -51.50
N LEU A 142 -24.51 -63.43 -50.86
CA LEU A 142 -25.00 -63.30 -49.47
C LEU A 142 -24.26 -64.23 -48.47
N GLU A 143 -24.47 -63.93 -47.17
CA GLU A 143 -24.42 -64.85 -46.00
C GLU A 143 -23.03 -65.38 -45.59
N ASP A 144 -22.66 -65.61 -44.33
CA ASP A 144 -23.19 -65.49 -42.96
C ASP A 144 -21.97 -65.83 -42.05
N GLU A 145 -21.85 -65.29 -40.83
CA GLU A 145 -21.33 -66.00 -39.63
C GLU A 145 -20.95 -65.07 -38.47
N VAL A 146 -21.45 -65.47 -37.30
CA VAL A 146 -21.39 -64.85 -35.98
C VAL A 146 -20.23 -65.46 -35.19
N VAL A 147 -19.37 -64.66 -34.53
CA VAL A 147 -18.64 -65.08 -33.31
C VAL A 147 -18.30 -63.85 -32.41
N HIS A 148 -18.78 -63.90 -31.15
CA HIS A 148 -18.23 -63.47 -29.84
C HIS A 148 -16.93 -62.61 -29.79
N GLU A 149 -16.61 -61.77 -28.80
CA GLU A 149 -17.17 -61.29 -27.52
C GLU A 149 -16.24 -60.15 -27.04
N GLU A 150 -16.75 -59.32 -26.13
CA GLU A 150 -16.02 -58.57 -25.08
C GLU A 150 -15.13 -57.34 -25.42
N ASN A 151 -15.63 -56.22 -24.88
CA ASN A 151 -14.91 -55.22 -24.11
C ASN A 151 -13.97 -54.26 -24.86
N ASP A 152 -14.45 -53.03 -25.10
CA ASP A 152 -13.66 -51.84 -24.77
C ASP A 152 -14.56 -50.62 -24.54
N GLU A 153 -14.24 -49.97 -23.43
CA GLU A 153 -14.74 -48.73 -22.84
C GLU A 153 -15.27 -47.70 -23.84
N GLU A 154 -16.59 -47.48 -23.78
CA GLU A 154 -17.27 -46.38 -24.45
C GLU A 154 -16.81 -45.07 -23.81
N GLY A 155 -15.85 -44.41 -24.46
CA GLY A 155 -15.44 -43.03 -24.19
C GLY A 155 -16.65 -42.11 -24.31
N GLY A 156 -17.31 -41.89 -23.18
CA GLY A 156 -18.37 -40.91 -23.02
C GLY A 156 -17.81 -39.53 -23.33
N TRP A 157 -18.42 -38.88 -24.32
CA TRP A 157 -18.11 -37.50 -24.68
C TRP A 157 -18.43 -36.61 -23.48
N ASP A 158 -17.37 -36.16 -22.81
CA ASP A 158 -17.42 -35.20 -21.72
C ASP A 158 -17.93 -33.86 -22.27
N LEU A 159 -19.25 -33.68 -22.17
CA LEU A 159 -19.99 -32.48 -22.54
C LEU A 159 -19.77 -31.42 -21.44
N GLU A 160 -18.53 -30.97 -21.29
CA GLU A 160 -18.21 -29.76 -20.53
C GLU A 160 -18.46 -28.54 -21.44
N ASP A 161 -19.62 -27.93 -21.24
CA ASP A 161 -19.90 -26.50 -21.45
C ASP A 161 -19.47 -25.90 -22.80
N LEU A 162 -20.26 -26.16 -23.83
CA LEU A 162 -20.44 -25.22 -24.94
C LEU A 162 -21.14 -23.96 -24.40
N ASP A 163 -20.37 -23.04 -23.83
CA ASP A 163 -20.83 -21.68 -23.52
C ASP A 163 -21.34 -21.03 -24.81
N LEU A 164 -22.67 -21.00 -24.93
CA LEU A 164 -23.34 -20.36 -26.05
C LEU A 164 -22.95 -18.87 -26.06
N PRO A 165 -22.42 -18.33 -27.18
CA PRO A 165 -22.21 -16.89 -27.27
C PRO A 165 -23.54 -16.19 -27.04
N ALA A 166 -23.54 -15.16 -26.19
CA ALA A 166 -24.73 -14.45 -25.70
C ALA A 166 -25.65 -13.83 -26.79
N ASP A 167 -25.32 -14.01 -28.06
CA ASP A 167 -26.09 -13.53 -29.21
C ASP A 167 -27.18 -14.51 -29.68
N ALA A 168 -27.36 -15.67 -29.03
CA ALA A 168 -28.34 -16.68 -29.47
C ALA A 168 -29.79 -16.43 -28.98
N GLU A 169 -30.03 -15.49 -28.05
CA GLU A 169 -31.37 -15.18 -27.56
C GLU A 169 -31.72 -13.69 -27.63
N THR A 170 -31.89 -13.18 -28.85
CA THR A 170 -32.77 -12.01 -29.05
C THR A 170 -33.70 -12.23 -30.24
N PRO A 171 -35.03 -12.05 -30.10
CA PRO A 171 -35.93 -12.13 -31.23
C PRO A 171 -35.65 -10.95 -32.17
N LYS A 172 -35.30 -11.27 -33.43
CA LYS A 172 -35.15 -10.32 -34.53
C LYS A 172 -36.50 -9.67 -34.85
N THR A 173 -36.90 -8.66 -34.09
CA THR A 173 -37.98 -7.73 -34.49
C THR A 173 -37.77 -6.37 -33.82
N ALA A 174 -36.75 -5.66 -34.29
CA ALA A 174 -36.75 -4.21 -34.29
C ALA A 174 -36.06 -3.74 -35.57
N ALA A 175 -36.82 -3.14 -36.47
CA ALA A 175 -36.27 -2.37 -37.58
C ALA A 175 -35.47 -1.21 -36.98
N VAL A 176 -34.14 -1.34 -36.91
CA VAL A 176 -33.25 -0.27 -36.51
C VAL A 176 -33.13 0.70 -37.67
N GLY A 177 -34.00 1.71 -37.70
CA GLY A 177 -33.59 3.01 -38.22
C GLY A 177 -32.35 3.42 -37.43
N ARG A 178 -31.20 3.56 -38.10
CA ARG A 178 -29.93 3.97 -37.50
C ARG A 178 -30.02 5.41 -36.99
N SER A 179 -30.67 5.61 -35.85
CA SER A 179 -30.38 6.77 -35.00
C SER A 179 -29.06 6.47 -34.30
N ALA A 180 -28.02 7.23 -34.60
CA ALA A 180 -26.74 7.22 -33.89
C ALA A 180 -26.93 7.75 -32.46
N ILE A 181 -27.70 7.02 -31.65
CA ILE A 181 -27.93 7.35 -30.24
C ILE A 181 -26.68 6.87 -29.51
N PHE A 182 -25.80 7.81 -29.18
CA PHE A 182 -24.68 7.55 -28.28
C PHE A 182 -25.23 7.27 -26.87
N VAL A 183 -24.98 6.07 -26.36
CA VAL A 183 -25.26 5.70 -24.98
C VAL A 183 -23.95 5.76 -24.21
N ALA A 184 -23.90 6.61 -23.18
CA ALA A 184 -22.71 6.72 -22.33
C ALA A 184 -22.48 5.39 -21.57
N PRO A 185 -21.23 4.90 -21.47
CA PRO A 185 -20.94 3.67 -20.75
C PRO A 185 -21.21 3.85 -19.25
N THR A 186 -21.70 2.79 -18.61
CA THR A 186 -21.89 2.77 -17.16
C THR A 186 -20.54 2.70 -16.45
N PRO A 187 -20.31 3.48 -15.38
CA PRO A 187 -19.07 3.43 -14.62
C PRO A 187 -18.90 2.04 -13.99
N GLY A 188 -17.69 1.48 -14.08
CA GLY A 188 -17.34 0.24 -13.40
C GLY A 188 -17.24 0.41 -11.88
N MET A 189 -17.17 -0.70 -11.16
CA MET A 189 -16.95 -0.67 -9.71
C MET A 189 -15.57 -0.10 -9.37
N PRO A 190 -15.48 0.84 -8.40
CA PRO A 190 -14.19 1.38 -7.97
C PRO A 190 -13.38 0.31 -7.25
N VAL A 191 -12.06 0.35 -7.40
CA VAL A 191 -11.14 -0.67 -6.84
C VAL A 191 -11.26 -0.78 -5.32
N SER A 192 -11.46 0.34 -4.62
CA SER A 192 -11.69 0.34 -3.17
C SER A 192 -12.91 -0.48 -2.75
N GLN A 193 -13.98 -0.47 -3.55
CA GLN A 193 -15.16 -1.28 -3.29
C GLN A 193 -14.91 -2.76 -3.55
N ILE A 194 -14.11 -3.09 -4.57
CA ILE A 194 -13.71 -4.47 -4.87
C ILE A 194 -12.90 -5.05 -3.70
N TRP A 195 -11.96 -4.28 -3.14
CA TRP A 195 -11.18 -4.70 -1.96
C TRP A 195 -12.07 -4.99 -0.75
N VAL A 196 -13.03 -4.12 -0.47
CA VAL A 196 -13.98 -4.28 0.65
C VAL A 196 -14.88 -5.50 0.47
N GLN A 197 -15.23 -5.87 -0.77
CA GLN A 197 -16.06 -7.04 -1.05
C GLN A 197 -15.28 -8.36 -0.96
N LYS A 198 -14.01 -8.35 -1.35
CA LYS A 198 -13.16 -9.56 -1.36
C LYS A 198 -12.50 -9.85 -0.02
N SER A 199 -12.31 -8.83 0.81
CA SER A 199 -11.59 -8.94 2.07
C SER A 199 -12.50 -8.95 3.29
N SER A 200 -12.03 -9.57 4.37
CA SER A 200 -12.58 -9.39 5.71
C SER A 200 -11.51 -8.92 6.72
N LEU A 201 -10.35 -8.45 6.23
CA LEU A 201 -9.23 -8.00 7.03
C LEU A 201 -9.33 -6.49 7.26
N ALA A 202 -9.26 -6.06 8.53
CA ALA A 202 -9.45 -4.65 8.87
C ALA A 202 -8.44 -3.72 8.19
N ALA A 203 -7.19 -4.17 8.02
CA ALA A 203 -6.14 -3.42 7.33
C ALA A 203 -6.51 -3.08 5.89
N GLU A 204 -7.09 -4.02 5.16
CA GLU A 204 -7.45 -3.85 3.75
C GLU A 204 -8.68 -2.94 3.58
N HIS A 205 -9.63 -3.00 4.52
CA HIS A 205 -10.74 -2.04 4.58
C HIS A 205 -10.27 -0.62 4.88
N ALA A 206 -9.26 -0.47 5.75
CA ALA A 206 -8.65 0.82 6.04
C ALA A 206 -7.89 1.37 4.82
N ALA A 207 -7.13 0.52 4.13
CA ALA A 207 -6.46 0.88 2.87
C ALA A 207 -7.47 1.34 1.80
N ALA A 208 -8.61 0.64 1.68
CA ALA A 208 -9.71 1.03 0.79
C ALA A 208 -10.40 2.36 1.15
N GLY A 209 -10.06 2.97 2.30
CA GLY A 209 -10.67 4.21 2.78
C GLY A 209 -12.02 4.02 3.50
N ASN A 210 -12.48 2.77 3.69
CA ASN A 210 -13.71 2.48 4.41
C ASN A 210 -13.41 2.24 5.91
N PHE A 211 -13.03 3.31 6.59
CA PHE A 211 -12.61 3.27 7.99
C PHE A 211 -13.70 2.78 8.94
N ASP A 212 -14.97 3.05 8.65
CA ASP A 212 -16.08 2.61 9.50
C ASP A 212 -16.19 1.08 9.52
N THR A 213 -16.12 0.43 8.36
CA THR A 213 -16.11 -1.05 8.31
C THR A 213 -14.87 -1.64 8.97
N ALA A 214 -13.69 -1.03 8.77
CA ALA A 214 -12.46 -1.46 9.43
C ALA A 214 -12.57 -1.37 10.96
N MET A 215 -13.13 -0.27 11.50
CA MET A 215 -13.36 -0.11 12.94
C MET A 215 -14.33 -1.15 13.47
N ARG A 216 -15.45 -1.40 12.78
CA ARG A 216 -16.42 -2.45 13.18
C ARG A 216 -15.77 -3.84 13.21
N LEU A 217 -14.93 -4.18 12.23
CA LEU A 217 -14.19 -5.44 12.20
C LEU A 217 -13.26 -5.56 13.42
N LEU A 218 -12.46 -4.52 13.70
CA LEU A 218 -11.56 -4.49 14.85
C LEU A 218 -12.29 -4.53 16.20
N SER A 219 -13.43 -3.85 16.33
CA SER A 219 -14.26 -3.93 17.53
C SER A 219 -14.81 -5.35 17.75
N ARG A 220 -15.25 -6.02 16.68
CA ARG A 220 -15.76 -7.40 16.76
C ARG A 220 -14.66 -8.44 17.00
N GLN A 221 -13.49 -8.25 16.39
CA GLN A 221 -12.39 -9.22 16.42
C GLN A 221 -11.54 -9.11 17.69
N LEU A 222 -11.24 -7.89 18.12
CA LEU A 222 -10.28 -7.61 19.19
C LEU A 222 -10.88 -6.81 20.36
N GLY A 223 -12.17 -6.47 20.31
CA GLY A 223 -12.81 -5.68 21.37
C GLY A 223 -12.30 -4.23 21.44
N ILE A 224 -11.77 -3.68 20.34
CA ILE A 224 -11.23 -2.31 20.29
C ILE A 224 -12.36 -1.29 20.48
N ARG A 225 -12.18 -0.39 21.44
CA ARG A 225 -13.10 0.73 21.74
C ARG A 225 -12.46 2.09 21.49
N ASN A 226 -11.15 2.21 21.72
CA ASN A 226 -10.42 3.45 21.50
C ASN A 226 -9.61 3.38 20.20
N PHE A 227 -10.04 4.13 19.20
CA PHE A 227 -9.37 4.21 17.88
C PHE A 227 -8.47 5.44 17.76
N THR A 228 -8.41 6.32 18.77
CA THR A 228 -7.59 7.54 18.75
C THR A 228 -6.11 7.26 18.41
N PRO A 229 -5.45 6.25 19.00
CA PRO A 229 -4.05 5.94 18.69
C PRO A 229 -3.82 5.39 17.28
N LEU A 230 -4.87 4.81 16.67
CA LEU A 230 -4.80 4.17 15.35
C LEU A 230 -5.01 5.16 14.20
N LYS A 231 -5.42 6.41 14.50
CA LYS A 231 -5.80 7.40 13.48
C LYS A 231 -4.68 7.65 12.45
N SER A 232 -3.44 7.84 12.90
CA SER A 232 -2.32 8.07 11.98
C SER A 232 -2.09 6.86 11.08
N GLN A 233 -2.13 5.66 11.65
CA GLN A 233 -1.90 4.42 10.93
C GLN A 233 -2.99 4.14 9.88
N PHE A 234 -4.24 4.46 10.18
CA PHE A 234 -5.34 4.36 9.22
C PHE A 234 -5.15 5.29 8.01
N ILE A 235 -4.69 6.51 8.26
CA ILE A 235 -4.39 7.48 7.21
C ILE A 235 -3.20 7.00 6.39
N ASP A 236 -2.14 6.51 7.04
CA ASP A 236 -0.94 6.00 6.37
C ASP A 236 -1.27 4.80 5.47
N LEU A 237 -2.16 3.91 5.91
CA LEU A 237 -2.63 2.79 5.08
C LEU A 237 -3.35 3.26 3.83
N HIS A 238 -4.31 4.18 3.98
CA HIS A 238 -5.07 4.69 2.85
C HIS A 238 -4.17 5.45 1.85
N LEU A 239 -3.29 6.31 2.35
CA LEU A 239 -2.35 7.03 1.49
C LEU A 239 -1.32 6.11 0.84
N GLY A 240 -0.91 5.04 1.52
CA GLY A 240 0.06 4.07 1.01
C GLY A 240 -0.48 3.15 -0.07
N SER A 241 -1.79 2.87 -0.08
CA SER A 241 -2.42 2.00 -1.08
C SER A 241 -2.88 2.73 -2.35
N HIS A 242 -2.82 4.06 -2.37
CA HIS A 242 -3.26 4.88 -3.50
C HIS A 242 -2.11 5.74 -4.04
N SER A 243 -1.93 5.71 -5.36
CA SER A 243 -1.07 6.63 -6.09
C SER A 243 -1.92 7.54 -6.99
N TYR A 244 -1.35 8.63 -7.50
CA TYR A 244 -2.08 9.56 -8.35
C TYR A 244 -1.28 9.89 -9.60
N LEU A 245 -1.93 9.73 -10.76
CA LEU A 245 -1.35 10.00 -12.07
C LEU A 245 -2.07 11.19 -12.70
N ARG A 246 -1.30 12.15 -13.23
CA ARG A 246 -1.84 13.25 -14.02
C ARG A 246 -1.72 12.91 -15.49
N ALA A 247 -2.84 12.54 -16.12
CA ALA A 247 -2.86 12.24 -17.55
C ALA A 247 -2.74 13.51 -18.41
N PHE A 248 -3.50 14.56 -18.09
CA PHE A 248 -3.47 15.83 -18.81
C PHE A 248 -3.33 17.02 -17.87
N THR A 249 -2.73 18.11 -18.34
CA THR A 249 -2.47 19.32 -17.55
C THR A 249 -3.75 20.00 -17.07
N SER A 250 -4.83 19.96 -17.86
CA SER A 250 -6.14 20.56 -17.51
C SER A 250 -7.14 19.56 -16.91
N ALA A 251 -6.80 18.28 -16.82
CA ALA A 251 -7.67 17.23 -16.29
C ALA A 251 -7.40 16.98 -14.78
N PRO A 252 -8.41 16.48 -14.04
CA PRO A 252 -8.21 16.04 -12.65
C PRO A 252 -7.21 14.89 -12.56
N LEU A 253 -6.57 14.75 -11.39
CA LEU A 253 -5.68 13.62 -11.11
C LEU A 253 -6.49 12.31 -11.07
N ILE A 254 -5.93 11.27 -11.67
CA ILE A 254 -6.48 9.93 -11.69
C ILE A 254 -5.87 9.17 -10.50
N SER A 255 -6.71 8.60 -9.64
CA SER A 255 -6.24 7.72 -8.58
C SER A 255 -5.95 6.33 -9.16
N VAL A 256 -4.78 5.80 -8.86
CA VAL A 256 -4.33 4.47 -9.27
C VAL A 256 -4.06 3.65 -8.01
N ALA A 257 -4.78 2.54 -7.87
CA ALA A 257 -4.64 1.62 -6.76
C ALA A 257 -3.31 0.86 -6.85
N VAL A 258 -2.60 0.75 -5.73
CA VAL A 258 -1.38 -0.06 -5.62
C VAL A 258 -1.75 -1.39 -4.98
N GLU A 259 -1.61 -2.47 -5.75
CA GLU A 259 -2.00 -3.83 -5.33
C GLU A 259 -0.78 -4.66 -4.93
N ARG A 260 -0.95 -5.50 -3.91
CA ARG A 260 0.05 -6.49 -3.48
C ARG A 260 0.05 -7.64 -4.49
N GLY A 261 1.24 -8.09 -4.88
CA GLY A 261 1.41 -9.23 -5.79
C GLY A 261 1.12 -8.91 -7.25
N TRP A 262 1.24 -7.64 -7.66
CA TRP A 262 1.11 -7.24 -9.06
C TRP A 262 2.13 -7.97 -9.94
N ASN A 263 1.65 -8.57 -11.04
CA ASN A 263 2.46 -9.12 -12.11
C ASN A 263 1.94 -8.62 -13.46
N GLU A 264 2.86 -8.48 -14.43
CA GLU A 264 2.54 -8.00 -15.77
C GLU A 264 1.61 -8.97 -16.53
N SER A 265 1.65 -10.26 -16.17
CA SER A 265 0.85 -11.31 -16.78
C SER A 265 -0.55 -11.49 -16.19
N ALA A 266 -0.91 -10.81 -15.09
CA ALA A 266 -2.29 -10.87 -14.59
C ALA A 266 -3.24 -10.15 -15.53
N SER A 267 -4.42 -10.75 -15.73
CA SER A 267 -5.50 -10.07 -16.42
C SER A 267 -5.88 -8.78 -15.66
N PRO A 268 -6.09 -7.64 -16.35
CA PRO A 268 -6.49 -6.39 -15.72
C PRO A 268 -7.80 -6.46 -14.92
N ASN A 269 -8.60 -7.49 -15.17
CA ASN A 269 -9.89 -7.73 -14.53
C ASN A 269 -9.75 -8.44 -13.17
N VAL A 270 -8.65 -9.15 -12.93
CA VAL A 270 -8.37 -9.82 -11.66
C VAL A 270 -7.56 -8.86 -10.77
N ARG A 271 -8.29 -8.09 -9.96
CA ARG A 271 -7.71 -7.17 -8.97
C ARG A 271 -7.22 -7.92 -7.75
N GLY A 272 -5.98 -7.64 -7.34
CA GLY A 272 -5.34 -8.14 -6.12
C GLY A 272 -5.70 -7.31 -4.88
N PRO A 273 -5.30 -7.77 -3.68
CA PRO A 273 -5.49 -7.02 -2.44
C PRO A 273 -4.63 -5.74 -2.42
N PRO A 274 -4.97 -4.73 -1.59
CA PRO A 274 -4.19 -3.50 -1.50
C PRO A 274 -2.77 -3.76 -0.99
N ALA A 275 -1.81 -2.97 -1.48
CA ALA A 275 -0.48 -2.91 -0.88
C ALA A 275 -0.55 -2.23 0.49
N LEU A 276 0.08 -2.84 1.49
CA LEU A 276 0.05 -2.35 2.87
C LEU A 276 1.43 -1.85 3.28
N VAL A 277 1.44 -0.76 4.05
CA VAL A 277 2.67 -0.09 4.51
C VAL A 277 3.35 -0.89 5.64
N PHE A 278 2.57 -1.60 6.43
CA PHE A 278 3.05 -2.32 7.61
C PHE A 278 3.38 -3.77 7.27
N SER A 279 4.61 -4.18 7.58
CA SER A 279 5.09 -5.56 7.44
C SER A 279 5.48 -6.14 8.79
N PHE A 280 5.47 -7.47 8.89
CA PHE A 280 5.93 -8.18 10.09
C PHE A 280 7.40 -7.90 10.40
N SER A 281 8.25 -7.81 9.37
CA SER A 281 9.69 -7.49 9.51
C SER A 281 9.94 -6.15 10.22
N GLN A 282 9.13 -5.11 9.95
CA GLN A 282 9.25 -3.83 10.63
C GLN A 282 8.95 -3.95 12.14
N LEU A 283 8.08 -4.88 12.54
CA LEU A 283 7.78 -5.12 13.96
C LEU A 283 8.95 -5.77 14.68
N GLU A 284 9.66 -6.69 14.03
CA GLU A 284 10.88 -7.30 14.60
C GLU A 284 11.99 -6.26 14.82
N GLU A 285 12.16 -5.32 13.89
CA GLU A 285 13.11 -4.22 14.03
C GLU A 285 12.74 -3.31 15.20
N LYS A 286 11.46 -2.94 15.32
CA LYS A 286 10.96 -2.18 16.49
C LYS A 286 11.16 -2.95 17.79
N LEU A 287 11.00 -4.28 17.78
CA LEU A 287 11.21 -5.12 18.95
C LEU A 287 12.68 -5.09 19.40
N LYS A 288 13.62 -5.26 18.46
CA LYS A 288 15.07 -5.14 18.72
C LYS A 288 15.44 -3.75 19.25
N ALA A 289 14.83 -2.69 18.71
CA ALA A 289 15.02 -1.33 19.20
C ALA A 289 14.48 -1.15 20.63
N GLY A 290 13.32 -1.73 20.94
CA GLY A 290 12.74 -1.77 22.29
C GLY A 290 13.64 -2.47 23.31
N TYR A 291 14.25 -3.60 22.93
CA TYR A 291 15.23 -4.30 23.77
C TYR A 291 16.45 -3.43 24.04
N LYS A 292 17.03 -2.80 23.00
CA LYS A 292 18.17 -1.91 23.17
C LYS A 292 17.86 -0.72 24.09
N ALA A 293 16.68 -0.11 23.95
CA ALA A 293 16.26 0.99 24.81
C ALA A 293 16.04 0.55 26.27
N THR A 294 15.52 -0.66 26.47
CA THR A 294 15.33 -1.26 27.81
C THR A 294 16.67 -1.50 28.49
N THR A 295 17.63 -2.13 27.80
CA THR A 295 18.99 -2.36 28.32
C THR A 295 19.74 -1.05 28.57
N ALA A 296 19.46 0.01 27.81
CA ALA A 296 20.00 1.34 28.02
C ALA A 296 19.32 2.14 29.15
N GLY A 297 18.31 1.58 29.82
CA GLY A 297 17.57 2.24 30.91
C GLY A 297 16.60 3.34 30.47
N LYS A 298 16.34 3.48 29.16
CA LYS A 298 15.39 4.47 28.60
C LYS A 298 13.98 3.91 28.53
N PHE A 299 13.36 3.70 29.70
CA PHE A 299 12.08 2.99 29.81
C PHE A 299 10.90 3.68 29.14
N SER A 300 10.85 5.01 29.13
CA SER A 300 9.78 5.75 28.43
C SER A 300 9.87 5.58 26.91
N GLU A 301 11.08 5.60 26.35
CA GLU A 301 11.31 5.37 24.92
C GLU A 301 10.99 3.92 24.55
N ALA A 302 11.43 2.96 25.36
CA ALA A 302 11.14 1.54 25.17
C ALA A 302 9.63 1.26 25.19
N LEU A 303 8.91 1.82 26.17
CA LEU A 303 7.45 1.69 26.30
C LEU A 303 6.76 2.19 25.03
N ARG A 304 7.16 3.34 24.49
CA ARG A 304 6.60 3.88 23.23
C ARG A 304 6.82 2.94 22.04
N GLN A 305 8.00 2.30 21.94
CA GLN A 305 8.27 1.34 20.87
C GLN A 305 7.38 0.10 20.99
N PHE A 306 7.29 -0.49 22.19
CA PHE A 306 6.43 -1.66 22.45
C PHE A 306 4.94 -1.34 22.23
N MET A 307 4.48 -0.17 22.68
CA MET A 307 3.12 0.30 22.41
C MET A 307 2.87 0.48 20.91
N SER A 308 3.83 1.04 20.17
CA SER A 308 3.72 1.16 18.71
C SER A 308 3.54 -0.21 18.04
N ILE A 309 4.24 -1.24 18.52
CA ILE A 309 4.08 -2.61 18.02
C ILE A 309 2.65 -3.11 18.29
N LEU A 310 2.15 -2.98 19.53
CA LEU A 310 0.77 -3.35 19.87
C LEU A 310 -0.27 -2.55 19.08
N HIS A 311 0.02 -1.33 18.66
CA HIS A 311 -0.92 -0.56 17.84
C HIS A 311 -0.85 -0.93 16.36
N THR A 312 0.28 -1.44 15.88
CA THR A 312 0.48 -1.82 14.47
C THR A 312 -0.04 -3.22 14.16
N ILE A 313 0.04 -4.16 15.11
CA ILE A 313 -0.36 -5.57 14.92
C ILE A 313 -1.80 -5.75 14.39
N PRO A 314 -2.83 -5.00 14.82
CA PRO A 314 -4.19 -5.16 14.27
C PRO A 314 -4.30 -4.81 12.77
N LEU A 315 -3.27 -4.17 12.21
CA LEU A 315 -3.22 -3.64 10.86
C LEU A 315 -2.20 -4.35 9.95
N ILE A 316 -1.57 -5.43 10.41
CA ILE A 316 -0.66 -6.23 9.59
C ILE A 316 -1.44 -7.35 8.87
N VAL A 317 -0.96 -7.72 7.68
CA VAL A 317 -1.48 -8.89 6.95
C VAL A 317 -0.35 -9.86 6.61
N VAL A 318 -0.47 -11.08 7.13
CA VAL A 318 0.49 -12.18 6.97
C VAL A 318 -0.11 -13.28 6.09
N GLU A 319 0.73 -14.00 5.36
CA GLU A 319 0.25 -14.98 4.36
C GLU A 319 0.05 -16.36 4.98
N THR A 320 0.97 -16.77 5.86
CA THR A 320 0.99 -18.13 6.40
C THR A 320 0.39 -18.22 7.80
N ARG A 321 -0.17 -19.39 8.15
CA ARG A 321 -0.64 -19.66 9.53
C ARG A 321 0.49 -19.67 10.56
N ARG A 322 1.73 -19.96 10.14
CA ARG A 322 2.90 -19.95 11.02
C ARG A 322 3.21 -18.52 11.48
N GLU A 323 3.22 -17.58 10.54
CA GLU A 323 3.37 -16.14 10.85
C GLU A 323 2.25 -15.64 11.79
N VAL A 324 1.01 -16.14 11.65
CA VAL A 324 -0.08 -15.79 12.57
C VAL A 324 0.24 -16.18 14.02
N ASP A 325 0.83 -17.36 14.23
CA ASP A 325 1.18 -17.81 15.57
C ASP A 325 2.39 -17.04 16.12
N GLU A 326 3.37 -16.70 15.27
CA GLU A 326 4.48 -15.79 15.63
C GLU A 326 3.97 -14.39 16.04
N VAL A 327 2.96 -13.86 15.34
CA VAL A 327 2.32 -12.59 15.71
C VAL A 327 1.63 -12.68 17.07
N LYS A 328 0.96 -13.79 17.39
CA LYS A 328 0.33 -13.98 18.70
C LYS A 328 1.38 -14.09 19.81
N GLU A 329 2.48 -14.79 19.56
CA GLU A 329 3.62 -14.85 20.48
C GLU A 329 4.22 -13.46 20.69
N LEU A 330 4.36 -12.67 19.63
CA LEU A 330 4.82 -11.28 19.70
C LEU A 330 3.92 -10.43 20.60
N ILE A 331 2.59 -10.55 20.51
CA ILE A 331 1.66 -9.86 21.43
C ILE A 331 1.96 -10.22 22.89
N ILE A 332 2.19 -11.52 23.17
CA ILE A 332 2.50 -12.00 24.52
C ILE A 332 3.84 -11.46 24.99
N ILE A 333 4.86 -11.43 24.14
CA ILE A 333 6.16 -10.86 24.52
C ILE A 333 5.99 -9.38 24.85
N VAL A 334 5.41 -8.61 23.92
CA VAL A 334 5.31 -7.15 24.02
C VAL A 334 4.43 -6.73 25.20
N LYS A 335 3.33 -7.44 25.50
CA LYS A 335 2.49 -7.09 26.65
C LYS A 335 3.25 -7.22 27.99
N GLU A 336 4.10 -8.23 28.14
CA GLU A 336 4.85 -8.46 29.37
C GLU A 336 5.87 -7.34 29.59
N TYR A 337 6.49 -6.86 28.51
CA TYR A 337 7.36 -5.69 28.56
C TYR A 337 6.61 -4.40 28.88
N VAL A 338 5.48 -4.13 28.23
CA VAL A 338 4.70 -2.92 28.51
C VAL A 338 4.27 -2.92 29.97
N LEU A 339 3.70 -4.02 30.45
CA LEU A 339 3.27 -4.17 31.84
C LEU A 339 4.44 -4.00 32.82
N GLY A 340 5.56 -4.67 32.55
CA GLY A 340 6.76 -4.59 33.37
C GLY A 340 7.34 -3.18 33.44
N LEU A 341 7.50 -2.51 32.29
CA LEU A 341 8.01 -1.14 32.22
C LEU A 341 7.06 -0.12 32.86
N GLN A 342 5.75 -0.29 32.69
CA GLN A 342 4.75 0.56 33.35
C GLN A 342 4.82 0.43 34.88
N MET A 343 4.97 -0.79 35.40
CA MET A 343 5.17 -1.03 36.83
C MET A 343 6.45 -0.39 37.34
N GLU A 344 7.54 -0.53 36.59
CA GLU A 344 8.85 0.02 36.98
C GLU A 344 8.83 1.55 37.01
N LEU A 345 8.19 2.19 36.02
CA LEU A 345 7.95 3.64 36.04
C LEU A 345 7.08 4.03 37.24
N LYS A 346 6.01 3.29 37.54
CA LYS A 346 5.17 3.56 38.72
C LYS A 346 5.92 3.41 40.04
N ARG A 347 6.83 2.44 40.15
CA ARG A 347 7.71 2.26 41.31
C ARG A 347 8.59 3.49 41.54
N ARG A 348 9.18 4.04 40.48
CA ARG A 348 10.04 5.23 40.52
C ARG A 348 9.29 6.51 40.90
N GLU A 349 8.01 6.59 40.55
CA GLU A 349 7.12 7.70 40.97
C GLU A 349 6.73 7.63 42.45
N LEU A 350 6.47 6.43 42.97
CA LEU A 350 5.94 6.21 44.32
C LEU A 350 7.03 6.27 45.40
N LYS A 351 7.49 7.46 45.80
CA LYS A 351 8.52 7.61 46.86
C LYS A 351 8.00 7.48 48.29
N ASP A 352 6.69 7.65 48.49
CA ASP A 352 6.11 7.78 49.84
C ASP A 352 5.74 6.44 50.50
N ASN A 353 5.71 5.34 49.73
CA ASN A 353 5.27 4.02 50.20
C ASN A 353 6.31 2.93 49.92
N PRO A 354 7.30 2.70 50.82
CA PRO A 354 8.39 1.75 50.58
C PRO A 354 7.91 0.29 50.48
N ILE A 355 6.82 -0.07 51.18
CA ILE A 355 6.20 -1.40 51.09
C ILE A 355 5.72 -1.67 49.66
N ARG A 356 5.01 -0.70 49.06
CA ARG A 356 4.48 -0.84 47.70
C ARG A 356 5.58 -0.89 46.66
N GLN A 357 6.68 -0.15 46.87
CA GLN A 357 7.84 -0.22 45.99
C GLN A 357 8.47 -1.61 45.98
N GLN A 358 8.59 -2.25 47.15
CA GLN A 358 9.13 -3.61 47.28
C GLN A 358 8.21 -4.64 46.63
N GLU A 359 6.90 -4.53 46.82
CA GLU A 359 5.91 -5.39 46.15
C GLU A 359 6.01 -5.28 44.63
N LEU A 360 6.03 -4.06 44.07
CA LEU A 360 6.14 -3.86 42.62
C LEU A 360 7.45 -4.41 42.06
N ALA A 361 8.56 -4.23 42.79
CA ALA A 361 9.85 -4.81 42.41
C ALA A 361 9.79 -6.35 42.39
N ALA A 362 9.14 -6.96 43.38
CA ALA A 362 8.95 -8.40 43.44
C ALA A 362 8.09 -8.91 42.27
N TYR A 363 6.98 -8.23 41.95
CA TYR A 363 6.11 -8.61 40.83
C TYR A 363 6.81 -8.51 39.48
N PHE A 364 7.65 -7.49 39.29
CA PHE A 364 8.38 -7.30 38.03
C PHE A 364 9.31 -8.48 37.70
N THR A 365 9.85 -9.17 38.71
CA THR A 365 10.66 -10.40 38.50
C THR A 365 9.87 -11.58 37.91
N HIS A 366 8.54 -11.54 37.92
CA HIS A 366 7.66 -12.59 37.40
C HIS A 366 7.11 -12.28 36.01
N CYS A 367 7.29 -11.06 35.48
CA CYS A 367 6.87 -10.65 34.13
C CYS A 367 7.73 -11.23 32.99
N LYS A 368 8.43 -12.35 33.21
CA LYS A 368 9.26 -13.08 32.23
C LYS A 368 10.03 -12.20 31.20
N PRO A 369 10.81 -11.19 31.62
CA PRO A 369 11.72 -10.51 30.69
C PRO A 369 12.80 -11.49 30.17
N PRO A 370 13.49 -11.20 29.05
CA PRO A 370 14.59 -12.00 28.55
C PRO A 370 15.69 -12.07 29.62
N ALA A 371 16.45 -13.16 29.58
CA ALA A 371 17.40 -13.54 30.63
C ALA A 371 18.32 -12.39 31.09
N SER A 372 18.82 -11.56 30.17
CA SER A 372 19.71 -10.43 30.49
C SER A 372 19.04 -9.30 31.30
N ALA A 373 17.77 -9.00 31.00
CA ALA A 373 17.01 -8.02 31.76
C ALA A 373 16.53 -8.61 33.09
N LEU A 374 16.22 -9.92 33.13
CA LEU A 374 15.79 -10.61 34.36
C LEU A 374 16.83 -10.54 35.48
N GLU A 375 18.12 -10.70 35.14
CA GLU A 375 19.22 -10.54 36.10
C GLU A 375 19.20 -9.14 36.73
N THR A 376 19.12 -8.11 35.88
CA THR A 376 19.08 -6.72 36.35
C THR A 376 17.87 -6.45 37.25
N CYS A 377 16.69 -6.95 36.88
CA CYS A 377 15.46 -6.78 37.64
C CYS A 377 15.50 -7.49 39.00
N THR A 378 16.10 -8.69 39.06
CA THR A 378 16.23 -9.46 40.30
C THR A 378 17.24 -8.83 41.26
N ILE A 379 18.32 -8.23 40.74
CA ILE A 379 19.27 -7.44 41.53
C ILE A 379 18.58 -6.21 42.13
N GLU A 380 17.89 -5.41 41.31
CA GLU A 380 17.20 -4.22 41.80
C GLU A 380 16.12 -4.56 42.85
N CYS A 381 15.40 -5.66 42.66
CA CYS A 381 14.40 -6.13 43.62
C CYS A 381 15.04 -6.51 44.96
N TYR A 382 16.14 -7.27 44.90
CA TYR A 382 16.90 -7.66 46.08
C TYR A 382 17.44 -6.44 46.85
N ASP A 383 18.00 -5.44 46.16
CA ASP A 383 18.49 -4.21 46.80
C ASP A 383 17.37 -3.43 47.49
N CYS A 384 16.18 -3.35 46.87
CA CYS A 384 15.00 -2.71 47.47
C CYS A 384 14.52 -3.45 48.73
N LEU A 385 14.54 -4.79 48.72
CA LEU A 385 14.11 -5.61 49.86
C LEU A 385 15.10 -5.55 51.02
N LEU A 386 16.40 -5.41 50.74
CA LEU A 386 17.44 -5.18 51.74
C LEU A 386 17.27 -3.86 52.46
N GLN A 387 16.99 -2.78 51.73
CA GLN A 387 16.66 -1.47 52.32
C GLN A 387 15.43 -1.57 53.23
N GLY A 388 14.48 -2.42 52.89
CA GLY A 388 13.29 -2.74 53.67
C GLY A 388 13.49 -3.65 54.88
N THR A 389 14.71 -4.17 55.12
CA THR A 389 15.00 -5.18 56.14
C THR A 389 14.20 -6.50 56.00
N ASN A 390 13.70 -6.81 54.80
CA ASN A 390 12.97 -8.06 54.50
C ASN A 390 13.92 -9.16 54.01
N LEU A 391 14.70 -9.71 54.95
CA LEU A 391 15.82 -10.62 54.66
C LEU A 391 15.38 -12.00 54.15
N SER A 392 14.22 -12.50 54.57
CA SER A 392 13.72 -13.82 54.19
C SER A 392 13.31 -13.84 52.72
N THR A 393 12.59 -12.81 52.30
CA THR A 393 12.14 -12.65 50.91
C THR A 393 13.32 -12.29 49.99
N ALA A 394 14.25 -11.43 50.45
CA ALA A 394 15.48 -11.11 49.73
C ALA A 394 16.36 -12.34 49.47
N ALA A 395 16.45 -13.27 50.44
CA ALA A 395 17.20 -14.51 50.30
C ALA A 395 16.67 -15.41 49.18
N ASN A 396 15.35 -15.46 48.97
CA ASN A 396 14.79 -16.24 47.87
C ASN A 396 15.18 -15.66 46.50
N PHE A 397 15.17 -14.33 46.36
CA PHE A 397 15.63 -13.68 45.13
C PHE A 397 17.15 -13.83 44.91
N ALA A 398 17.95 -13.77 45.98
CA ALA A 398 19.39 -14.02 45.90
C ALA A 398 19.70 -15.45 45.44
N ARG A 399 18.96 -16.47 45.92
CA ARG A 399 19.08 -17.84 45.42
C ARG A 399 18.74 -17.94 43.93
N ARG A 400 17.59 -17.39 43.52
CA ARG A 400 17.15 -17.39 42.12
C ARG A 400 18.13 -16.66 41.19
N LEU A 401 18.74 -15.57 41.66
CA LEU A 401 19.79 -14.87 40.92
C LEU A 401 21.02 -15.78 40.72
N LEU A 402 21.48 -16.47 41.77
CA LEU A 402 22.63 -17.38 41.68
C LEU A 402 22.36 -18.58 40.77
N GLU A 403 21.13 -19.11 40.74
CA GLU A 403 20.70 -20.17 39.82
C GLU A 403 20.77 -19.74 38.35
N THR A 404 20.66 -18.44 38.08
CA THR A 404 20.73 -17.88 36.71
C THR A 404 22.19 -17.72 36.22
N ASN A 405 23.20 -18.00 37.06
CA ASN A 405 24.63 -17.79 36.78
C ASN A 405 24.96 -16.37 36.28
N PRO A 406 24.88 -15.36 37.16
CA PRO A 406 25.06 -13.97 36.75
C PRO A 406 26.48 -13.73 36.24
N SER A 407 26.60 -12.97 35.15
CA SER A 407 27.91 -12.70 34.51
C SER A 407 28.84 -11.82 35.39
N ASN A 408 28.28 -11.05 36.33
CA ASN A 408 29.02 -10.17 37.22
C ASN A 408 29.36 -10.85 38.56
N GLU A 409 30.62 -11.21 38.75
CA GLU A 409 31.10 -11.89 39.96
C GLU A 409 30.89 -11.07 41.25
N ASN A 410 30.96 -9.73 41.16
CA ASN A 410 30.70 -8.85 42.30
C ASN A 410 29.25 -8.96 42.81
N GLN A 411 28.27 -9.02 41.89
CA GLN A 411 26.86 -9.15 42.25
C GLN A 411 26.57 -10.54 42.83
N ALA A 412 27.21 -11.58 42.27
CA ALA A 412 27.16 -12.93 42.83
C ALA A 412 27.73 -13.00 44.26
N ARG A 413 28.83 -12.29 44.53
CA ARG A 413 29.42 -12.20 45.88
C ARG A 413 28.48 -11.52 46.87
N THR A 414 27.87 -10.40 46.49
CA THR A 414 26.90 -9.68 47.33
C THR A 414 25.66 -10.54 47.62
N ALA A 415 25.13 -11.23 46.61
CA ALA A 415 24.02 -12.17 46.78
C ALA A 415 24.34 -13.28 47.79
N ARG A 416 25.54 -13.89 47.73
CA ARG A 416 26.01 -14.87 48.72
C ARG A 416 26.14 -14.29 50.13
N GLN A 417 26.64 -13.07 50.27
CA GLN A 417 26.74 -12.40 51.57
C GLN A 417 25.37 -12.20 52.23
N VAL A 418 24.35 -11.87 51.44
CA VAL A 418 22.99 -11.73 51.98
C VAL A 418 22.33 -13.04 52.28
N LEU A 419 22.61 -14.11 51.53
CA LEU A 419 22.19 -15.45 51.94
C LEU A 419 22.77 -15.80 53.32
N GLN A 420 24.05 -15.53 53.55
CA GLN A 420 24.69 -15.75 54.85
C GLN A 420 24.10 -14.86 55.96
N ALA A 421 23.72 -13.62 55.65
CA ALA A 421 23.06 -12.73 56.60
C ALA A 421 21.62 -13.18 56.91
N ALA A 422 20.90 -13.67 55.92
CA ALA A 422 19.54 -14.18 56.07
C ALA A 422 19.49 -15.53 56.82
N GLU A 423 20.51 -16.38 56.66
CA GLU A 423 20.66 -17.61 57.46
C GLU A 423 20.85 -17.31 58.95
N LYS A 424 21.48 -16.17 59.28
CA LYS A 424 21.65 -15.72 60.67
C LYS A 424 20.38 -15.08 61.25
N ASN A 425 19.59 -14.38 60.44
CA ASN A 425 18.36 -13.70 60.85
C ASN A 425 17.28 -13.82 59.78
N MET A 426 16.50 -14.91 59.83
CA MET A 426 15.49 -15.25 58.84
C MET A 426 14.11 -14.65 59.19
N LYS A 427 14.05 -13.32 59.36
CA LYS A 427 12.79 -12.61 59.66
C LYS A 427 12.56 -11.48 58.66
N ASP A 428 11.33 -11.37 58.19
CA ASP A 428 10.87 -10.19 57.44
C ASP A 428 10.29 -9.18 58.42
N ALA A 429 10.65 -7.91 58.26
CA ALA A 429 10.21 -6.82 59.13
C ALA A 429 8.78 -6.36 58.79
N THR A 430 8.36 -6.52 57.53
CA THR A 430 7.05 -6.10 57.03
C THR A 430 6.39 -7.21 56.21
N GLN A 431 5.07 -7.35 56.37
CA GLN A 431 4.30 -8.30 55.59
C GLN A 431 3.99 -7.72 54.20
N LEU A 432 4.60 -8.30 53.16
CA LEU A 432 4.35 -7.93 51.76
C LEU A 432 3.18 -8.75 51.19
N ASN A 433 2.39 -8.17 50.28
CA ASN A 433 1.41 -8.92 49.48
C ASN A 433 2.11 -9.70 48.35
N TYR A 434 3.06 -10.56 48.69
CA TYR A 434 3.83 -11.33 47.72
C TYR A 434 4.09 -12.73 48.26
N ASP A 435 3.57 -13.74 47.56
CA ASP A 435 3.87 -15.14 47.81
C ASP A 435 4.64 -15.73 46.63
N PHE A 436 5.89 -16.14 46.89
CA PHE A 436 6.76 -16.74 45.88
C PHE A 436 6.41 -18.19 45.54
N ARG A 437 5.64 -18.89 46.39
CA ARG A 437 5.27 -20.30 46.21
C ARG A 437 4.02 -20.48 45.37
N ASN A 438 3.16 -19.46 45.34
CA ASN A 438 1.90 -19.49 44.61
C ASN A 438 2.04 -18.73 43.28
N PRO A 439 1.93 -19.39 42.12
CA PRO A 439 1.98 -18.71 40.84
C PRO A 439 0.86 -17.65 40.71
N PHE A 440 1.21 -16.47 40.23
CA PHE A 440 0.27 -15.37 40.03
C PHE A 440 0.51 -14.67 38.70
N VAL A 441 -0.47 -13.88 38.27
CA VAL A 441 -0.35 -12.92 37.17
C VAL A 441 -0.64 -11.53 37.71
N VAL A 442 0.03 -10.51 37.19
CA VAL A 442 -0.14 -9.14 37.69
C VAL A 442 -1.30 -8.46 36.97
N CYS A 443 -2.17 -7.78 37.72
CA CYS A 443 -3.23 -6.95 37.17
C CYS A 443 -2.65 -5.77 36.37
N GLY A 444 -3.09 -5.60 35.12
CA GLY A 444 -2.58 -4.57 34.21
C GLY A 444 -2.84 -3.12 34.61
N ALA A 445 -3.78 -2.86 35.55
CA ALA A 445 -4.15 -1.51 35.97
C ALA A 445 -3.74 -1.20 37.41
N THR A 446 -4.03 -2.09 38.35
CA THR A 446 -3.78 -1.88 39.78
C THR A 446 -2.41 -2.39 40.23
N TYR A 447 -1.75 -3.22 39.41
CA TYR A 447 -0.49 -3.90 39.71
C TYR A 447 -0.56 -4.76 40.99
N VAL A 448 -1.73 -5.37 41.23
CA VAL A 448 -1.95 -6.32 42.32
C VAL A 448 -1.80 -7.74 41.75
N PRO A 449 -1.19 -8.69 42.48
CA PRO A 449 -1.05 -10.07 42.04
C PRO A 449 -2.41 -10.77 42.11
N ILE A 450 -2.73 -11.49 41.04
CA ILE A 450 -3.90 -12.34 40.92
C ILE A 450 -3.40 -13.78 40.98
N TYR A 451 -3.63 -14.43 42.11
CA TYR A 451 -3.15 -15.80 42.36
C TYR A 451 -4.02 -16.82 41.64
N ARG A 452 -3.44 -17.98 41.32
CA ARG A 452 -4.18 -19.10 40.69
C ARG A 452 -5.44 -19.45 41.51
N GLY A 453 -6.58 -19.52 40.82
CA GLY A 453 -7.89 -19.81 41.42
C GLY A 453 -8.70 -18.56 41.79
N GLN A 454 -8.12 -17.37 41.76
CA GLN A 454 -8.88 -16.13 41.86
C GLN A 454 -9.58 -15.80 40.54
N LYS A 455 -10.71 -15.10 40.62
CA LYS A 455 -11.43 -14.63 39.43
C LYS A 455 -10.66 -13.50 38.77
N ASP A 456 -10.40 -13.64 37.49
CA ASP A 456 -9.72 -12.68 36.64
C ASP A 456 -10.52 -12.41 35.36
N ILE A 457 -10.25 -11.26 34.75
CA ILE A 457 -10.83 -10.87 33.46
C ILE A 457 -9.69 -10.52 32.53
N THR A 458 -9.75 -11.00 31.29
CA THR A 458 -8.70 -10.77 30.32
C THR A 458 -9.09 -9.68 29.31
N CYS A 459 -8.08 -8.98 28.80
CA CYS A 459 -8.23 -8.17 27.61
C CYS A 459 -8.30 -9.09 26.38
N PRO A 460 -9.31 -8.99 25.51
CA PRO A 460 -9.44 -9.87 24.34
C PRO A 460 -8.33 -9.66 23.30
N TYR A 461 -7.68 -8.49 23.31
CA TYR A 461 -6.60 -8.19 22.37
C TYR A 461 -5.23 -8.65 22.89
N CYS A 462 -4.74 -8.06 23.97
CA CYS A 462 -3.41 -8.35 24.49
C CYS A 462 -3.37 -9.51 25.48
N SER A 463 -4.51 -10.06 25.90
CA SER A 463 -4.58 -11.16 26.89
C SER A 463 -3.90 -10.81 28.22
N THR A 464 -3.91 -9.53 28.61
CA THR A 464 -3.51 -9.09 29.95
C THR A 464 -4.64 -9.36 30.94
N HIS A 465 -4.28 -9.77 32.15
CA HIS A 465 -5.22 -10.09 33.22
C HIS A 465 -5.54 -8.84 34.06
N PHE A 466 -6.79 -8.75 34.50
CA PHE A 466 -7.31 -7.65 35.30
C PHE A 466 -8.17 -8.20 36.44
N VAL A 467 -8.22 -7.45 37.54
CA VAL A 467 -9.17 -7.72 38.61
C VAL A 467 -10.60 -7.43 38.15
N PRO A 468 -11.62 -8.13 38.66
CA PRO A 468 -13.00 -7.97 38.20
C PRO A 468 -13.58 -6.55 38.29
N SER A 469 -13.06 -5.71 39.20
CA SER A 469 -13.47 -4.31 39.33
C SER A 469 -13.13 -3.43 38.12
N GLN A 470 -12.25 -3.90 37.23
CA GLN A 470 -11.83 -3.19 36.02
C GLN A 470 -12.59 -3.63 34.77
N GLN A 471 -13.62 -4.47 34.91
CA GLN A 471 -14.43 -4.91 33.76
C GLN A 471 -15.07 -3.73 33.03
N GLY A 472 -15.00 -3.76 31.70
CA GLY A 472 -15.60 -2.73 30.84
C GLY A 472 -14.80 -1.43 30.72
N GLN A 473 -13.72 -1.26 31.50
CA GLN A 473 -12.78 -0.15 31.32
C GLN A 473 -11.85 -0.39 30.13
N LEU A 474 -11.17 0.67 29.69
CA LEU A 474 -10.12 0.57 28.70
C LEU A 474 -8.91 -0.17 29.29
N CYS A 475 -8.34 -1.09 28.54
CA CYS A 475 -7.09 -1.75 28.90
C CYS A 475 -5.95 -0.73 28.99
N THR A 476 -5.33 -0.58 30.16
CA THR A 476 -4.18 0.32 30.41
C THR A 476 -2.88 -0.14 29.75
N VAL A 477 -2.81 -1.41 29.33
CA VAL A 477 -1.61 -1.98 28.68
C VAL A 477 -1.64 -1.74 27.18
N CYS A 478 -2.74 -2.05 26.48
CA CYS A 478 -2.81 -1.81 25.03
C CYS A 478 -3.41 -0.45 24.66
N GLU A 479 -4.18 0.18 25.54
CA GLU A 479 -4.91 1.44 25.31
C GLU A 479 -5.94 1.40 24.16
N LEU A 480 -6.25 0.22 23.64
CA LEU A 480 -7.17 0.01 22.50
C LEU A 480 -8.46 -0.69 22.92
N ALA A 481 -8.33 -1.88 23.53
CA ALA A 481 -9.44 -2.79 23.79
C ALA A 481 -10.11 -2.58 25.16
N GLY A 482 -11.39 -2.90 25.24
CA GLY A 482 -12.13 -2.96 26.49
C GLY A 482 -11.84 -4.25 27.26
N VAL A 483 -11.60 -4.15 28.56
CA VAL A 483 -11.35 -5.30 29.44
C VAL A 483 -12.62 -6.15 29.54
N GLY A 484 -12.52 -7.45 29.20
CA GLY A 484 -13.64 -8.39 29.22
C GLY A 484 -14.68 -8.16 28.13
N ALA A 485 -14.31 -7.54 27.00
CA ALA A 485 -15.19 -7.45 25.84
C ALA A 485 -15.24 -8.79 25.09
N ASP A 486 -16.42 -9.13 24.55
CA ASP A 486 -16.59 -10.31 23.71
C ASP A 486 -15.94 -10.07 22.34
N ALA A 487 -15.01 -10.94 21.96
CA ALA A 487 -14.26 -10.80 20.71
C ALA A 487 -13.95 -12.16 20.09
N SER A 488 -13.92 -12.24 18.76
CA SER A 488 -13.67 -13.49 18.04
C SER A 488 -12.18 -13.91 18.00
N GLY A 489 -11.26 -12.98 18.28
CA GLY A 489 -9.82 -13.17 18.19
C GLY A 489 -9.19 -12.48 16.98
N LEU A 490 -7.84 -12.43 16.98
CA LEU A 490 -7.04 -11.75 15.95
C LEU A 490 -7.21 -12.39 14.57
N LEU A 491 -7.60 -11.58 13.58
CA LEU A 491 -7.67 -11.95 12.16
C LEU A 491 -6.68 -11.08 11.36
N CYS A 492 -5.52 -11.65 11.03
CA CYS A 492 -4.44 -10.99 10.30
C CYS A 492 -3.97 -11.77 9.06
N SER A 493 -4.60 -12.88 8.71
CA SER A 493 -4.26 -13.66 7.51
C SER A 493 -5.51 -14.13 6.77
N PRO A 494 -5.51 -14.12 5.42
CA PRO A 494 -6.55 -14.77 4.62
C PRO A 494 -6.69 -16.26 4.96
N SER A 495 -5.60 -16.93 5.34
CA SER A 495 -5.58 -18.36 5.68
C SER A 495 -6.39 -18.76 6.92
N GLN A 496 -6.83 -17.77 7.72
CA GLN A 496 -7.68 -17.96 8.89
C GLN A 496 -9.17 -18.02 8.54
N ILE A 497 -9.54 -17.50 7.37
CA ILE A 497 -10.90 -17.54 6.84
C ILE A 497 -11.03 -18.89 6.12
N ARG A 498 -11.99 -19.72 6.54
CA ARG A 498 -12.29 -21.02 5.91
C ARG A 498 -13.39 -20.88 4.89
#